data_AF-A0AAV9L6A7-F1
#
_entry.id   AF-A0AAV9L6A7-F1
#
_cell.length_a   1.000
_cell.length_b   1.000
_cell.length_c   1.000
_cell.angle_alpha   90.00
_cell.angle_beta   90.00
_cell.angle_gamma   90.00
#
_symmetry.space_group_name_H-M   'P 1'
#
loop_
_entity.id
_entity.type
_entity.pdbx_description
1 polymer ?
#
loop_
_entity_poly.entity_id
_entity_poly.type
_entity_poly.pdbx_seq_one_letter_code
_entity_poly.pdbx_strand_id
1 'polypeptide(L)'
;MMHYKRYQHWNRKGDVFVVCVDEETTPIGLVCGNSGYNHKRTKPKLFYLLFLCLISFSFFLAPQLFTSHHKFSLLYSFSSEEGGLVSKSDFNACSSVSNGSICCERSSIRSDVCVMKGDVRMDSASSRITLYRNNGHENGEVLRHEKIRPYTRKWEKNVMDTVDELDLVVKGEHSRIHQKCDVKHDVPAVFFSTGGYTGNLYHEFNDGLLPLYITSQQFNKKVVFVILEYHAWWIMKYENVLSHLTEYPIIDFSRDKRTHCFPEAIVGLRIHDELTVNSSLMGNDKTIRDFRDLLDRAYLPRIRSLIQDEERDARMNMEKHVSLPSSETKMDEKQNLKKPKVVIIARNDSRAIMNEDSLVKLIEDVGFHVEVLRPQRTTELASIYRVLNSSDVMIGVHGAAMTHFLFMRPGSVFIQIIPLGTDWAAGTYYGEPAVKLGLKYIGYKILPKESSLYDEYDKNDPVLTDPNSVNDRGWEFTKKIYLDRQNVRLNLGRFSKRLLRAYYHSVANESLRFRHQSQ
;
A
#
# COMPACT_ATOMS: atom_id res chain seq x y z
N MET A 1 -56.20 22.74 -37.01
CA MET A 1 -57.14 21.86 -37.72
C MET A 1 -56.46 20.50 -37.87
N MET A 2 -56.74 19.48 -37.05
CA MET A 2 -57.99 18.68 -36.95
C MET A 2 -58.20 17.87 -38.25
N HIS A 3 -58.30 16.53 -38.31
CA HIS A 3 -58.33 15.42 -37.32
C HIS A 3 -57.52 14.22 -37.91
N TYR A 4 -56.81 13.37 -37.17
CA TYR A 4 -57.23 12.36 -36.17
C TYR A 4 -58.20 11.27 -36.70
N LYS A 5 -57.70 10.05 -36.92
CA LYS A 5 -58.43 8.81 -36.58
C LYS A 5 -57.47 7.64 -36.32
N ARG A 6 -57.71 6.96 -35.21
CA ARG A 6 -56.96 5.82 -34.65
C ARG A 6 -58.00 4.75 -34.33
N TYR A 7 -57.77 3.50 -34.69
CA TYR A 7 -58.48 2.37 -34.08
C TYR A 7 -57.62 1.10 -34.08
N GLN A 8 -57.56 0.46 -32.91
CA GLN A 8 -57.13 -0.92 -32.71
C GLN A 8 -58.40 -1.78 -32.56
N HIS A 9 -58.41 -3.05 -32.99
CA HIS A 9 -58.34 -4.18 -32.04
C HIS A 9 -58.30 -5.57 -32.71
N TRP A 10 -57.87 -6.55 -31.88
CA TRP A 10 -57.85 -8.02 -31.96
C TRP A 10 -58.81 -8.73 -32.96
N ASN A 11 -58.41 -9.89 -33.54
CA ASN A 11 -58.49 -11.17 -32.79
C ASN A 11 -57.69 -12.39 -33.35
N ARG A 12 -57.20 -13.20 -32.39
CA ARG A 12 -57.05 -14.68 -32.32
C ARG A 12 -56.45 -15.56 -33.44
N LYS A 13 -55.44 -16.34 -33.00
CA LYS A 13 -55.15 -17.79 -33.19
C LYS A 13 -54.88 -18.33 -34.61
N GLY A 14 -53.82 -19.12 -34.76
CA GLY A 14 -53.60 -19.95 -35.95
C GLY A 14 -52.25 -20.68 -35.95
N ASP A 15 -52.32 -22.00 -35.97
CA ASP A 15 -51.22 -22.95 -35.86
C ASP A 15 -51.41 -24.00 -36.99
N VAL A 16 -50.42 -24.65 -37.63
CA VAL A 16 -48.97 -24.80 -37.36
C VAL A 16 -48.25 -25.46 -38.59
N PHE A 17 -46.89 -25.46 -38.65
CA PHE A 17 -45.99 -26.46 -39.34
C PHE A 17 -45.61 -26.45 -40.85
N VAL A 18 -44.42 -27.08 -41.09
CA VAL A 18 -43.89 -27.82 -42.27
C VAL A 18 -43.34 -27.06 -43.51
N VAL A 19 -42.28 -27.47 -44.25
CA VAL A 19 -40.95 -28.14 -44.00
C VAL A 19 -40.22 -28.41 -45.35
N CYS A 20 -38.87 -28.52 -45.37
CA CYS A 20 -37.96 -28.92 -46.50
C CYS A 20 -37.84 -27.93 -47.69
N VAL A 21 -36.82 -27.96 -48.57
CA VAL A 21 -35.89 -29.01 -49.07
C VAL A 21 -34.46 -28.44 -49.33
N ASP A 22 -33.40 -29.27 -49.20
CA ASP A 22 -32.00 -29.01 -49.62
C ASP A 22 -31.73 -29.45 -51.08
N GLU A 23 -30.76 -28.84 -51.78
CA GLU A 23 -30.20 -29.42 -53.03
C GLU A 23 -28.67 -29.16 -53.18
N GLU A 24 -28.02 -29.98 -54.00
CA GLU A 24 -26.60 -30.39 -53.84
C GLU A 24 -25.57 -29.60 -54.67
N THR A 25 -24.27 -29.76 -54.34
CA THR A 25 -23.24 -30.29 -55.29
C THR A 25 -21.88 -30.57 -54.62
N THR A 26 -21.18 -31.60 -55.11
CA THR A 26 -19.83 -32.08 -54.68
C THR A 26 -18.93 -32.19 -55.95
N PRO A 27 -17.75 -32.87 -56.03
CA PRO A 27 -16.88 -33.51 -55.02
C PRO A 27 -15.35 -33.29 -55.23
N ILE A 28 -14.51 -33.94 -54.40
CA ILE A 28 -13.36 -34.84 -54.73
C ILE A 28 -12.21 -34.73 -53.70
N GLY A 29 -11.82 -35.87 -53.11
CA GLY A 29 -10.65 -36.00 -52.22
C GLY A 29 -10.72 -37.17 -51.24
N LEU A 30 -10.43 -38.40 -51.70
CA LEU A 30 -10.41 -39.61 -50.86
C LEU A 30 -9.22 -39.64 -49.87
N VAL A 31 -9.41 -40.25 -48.69
CA VAL A 31 -8.87 -41.59 -48.32
C VAL A 31 -9.37 -42.01 -46.92
N CYS A 32 -9.64 -43.30 -46.73
CA CYS A 32 -10.36 -43.86 -45.58
C CYS A 32 -9.49 -44.20 -44.35
N GLY A 33 -10.12 -44.25 -43.16
CA GLY A 33 -9.55 -44.83 -41.94
C GLY A 33 -10.56 -44.93 -40.79
N ASN A 34 -11.24 -46.07 -40.66
CA ASN A 34 -12.37 -46.28 -39.73
C ASN A 34 -11.92 -46.89 -38.38
N SER A 35 -12.43 -46.41 -37.24
CA SER A 35 -12.58 -47.25 -36.00
C SER A 35 -13.41 -46.58 -34.89
N GLY A 36 -14.26 -47.37 -34.22
CA GLY A 36 -14.60 -47.18 -32.79
C GLY A 36 -15.90 -46.42 -32.44
N TYR A 37 -17.00 -47.16 -32.22
CA TYR A 37 -18.30 -46.64 -31.77
C TYR A 37 -18.42 -46.46 -30.22
N ASN A 38 -19.45 -45.66 -29.85
CA ASN A 38 -20.23 -45.68 -28.59
C ASN A 38 -19.77 -44.89 -27.34
N HIS A 39 -20.38 -43.71 -27.15
CA HIS A 39 -20.62 -43.08 -25.84
C HIS A 39 -21.63 -43.89 -25.00
N LYS A 40 -21.36 -44.06 -23.69
CA LYS A 40 -22.36 -44.41 -22.67
C LYS A 40 -22.56 -43.26 -21.69
N ARG A 41 -23.81 -42.81 -21.49
CA ARG A 41 -24.22 -41.89 -20.43
C ARG A 41 -24.17 -42.60 -19.06
N THR A 42 -23.58 -41.96 -18.05
CA THR A 42 -23.64 -42.39 -16.64
C THR A 42 -24.57 -41.49 -15.82
N LYS A 43 -25.49 -42.08 -15.04
CA LYS A 43 -26.36 -41.37 -14.08
C LYS A 43 -25.58 -40.98 -12.80
N PRO A 44 -25.96 -39.91 -12.09
CA PRO A 44 -25.31 -39.52 -10.83
C PRO A 44 -25.64 -40.49 -9.68
N LYS A 45 -24.72 -40.63 -8.71
CA LYS A 45 -24.83 -41.56 -7.59
C LYS A 45 -25.51 -40.93 -6.36
N LEU A 46 -26.34 -41.73 -5.69
CA LEU A 46 -27.17 -41.37 -4.52
C LEU A 46 -26.42 -40.73 -3.33
N PHE A 47 -25.11 -40.96 -3.22
CA PHE A 47 -24.28 -40.48 -2.11
C PHE A 47 -24.16 -38.95 -2.00
N TYR A 48 -24.30 -38.21 -3.11
CA TYR A 48 -24.14 -36.74 -3.09
C TYR A 48 -25.28 -36.02 -2.36
N LEU A 49 -26.48 -36.63 -2.33
CA LEU A 49 -27.65 -36.10 -1.61
C LEU A 49 -27.56 -36.35 -0.10
N LEU A 50 -26.98 -37.48 0.32
CA LEU A 50 -26.77 -37.79 1.75
C LEU A 50 -25.73 -36.85 2.40
N PHE A 51 -24.71 -36.43 1.66
CA PHE A 51 -23.68 -35.51 2.18
C PHE A 51 -24.24 -34.10 2.46
N LEU A 52 -25.16 -33.61 1.62
CA LEU A 52 -25.82 -32.31 1.82
C LEU A 52 -26.75 -32.28 3.04
N CYS A 53 -27.42 -33.40 3.37
CA CYS A 53 -28.29 -33.49 4.55
C CYS A 53 -27.52 -33.53 5.88
N LEU A 54 -26.28 -34.02 5.92
CA LEU A 54 -25.45 -34.02 7.13
C LEU A 54 -24.85 -32.64 7.45
N ILE A 55 -24.59 -31.83 6.42
CA ILE A 55 -24.14 -30.44 6.56
C ILE A 55 -25.29 -29.55 7.06
N SER A 56 -26.54 -29.76 6.63
CA SER A 56 -27.66 -28.94 7.11
C SER A 56 -28.03 -29.20 8.57
N PHE A 57 -27.88 -30.44 9.07
CA PHE A 57 -28.22 -30.77 10.47
C PHE A 57 -27.22 -30.26 11.51
N SER A 58 -25.98 -29.95 11.11
CA SER A 58 -24.94 -29.43 12.02
C SER A 58 -25.05 -27.92 12.29
N PHE A 59 -25.79 -27.16 11.47
CA PHE A 59 -26.00 -25.71 11.67
C PHE A 59 -27.20 -25.33 12.56
N PHE A 60 -28.05 -26.29 12.97
CA PHE A 60 -29.22 -26.01 13.81
C PHE A 60 -29.09 -26.41 15.29
N LEU A 61 -28.02 -27.12 15.69
CA LEU A 61 -27.82 -27.60 17.07
C LEU A 61 -26.61 -27.00 17.81
N ALA A 62 -25.72 -26.28 17.13
CA ALA A 62 -24.60 -25.57 17.75
C ALA A 62 -24.96 -24.32 18.61
N PRO A 63 -26.05 -23.55 18.36
CA PRO A 63 -26.28 -22.29 19.10
C PRO A 63 -26.69 -22.40 20.58
N GLN A 64 -26.88 -23.60 21.15
CA GLN A 64 -27.49 -23.78 22.48
C GLN A 64 -26.55 -24.32 23.58
N LEU A 65 -25.25 -24.47 23.34
CA LEU A 65 -24.30 -25.02 24.34
C LEU A 65 -23.15 -24.09 24.76
N PHE A 66 -23.05 -22.87 24.22
CA PHE A 66 -22.08 -21.86 24.68
C PHE A 66 -22.67 -20.45 24.81
N THR A 67 -23.69 -20.32 25.67
CA THR A 67 -24.17 -19.03 26.18
C THR A 67 -23.44 -18.64 27.47
N SER A 68 -22.20 -18.17 27.37
CA SER A 68 -21.57 -17.41 28.46
C SER A 68 -21.57 -15.91 28.12
N HIS A 69 -22.44 -15.16 28.80
CA HIS A 69 -22.52 -13.72 28.66
C HIS A 69 -21.29 -13.03 29.24
N HIS A 70 -20.30 -12.70 28.40
CA HIS A 70 -19.35 -11.63 28.69
C HIS A 70 -19.58 -10.44 27.77
N LYS A 71 -20.04 -9.34 28.36
CA LYS A 71 -20.21 -8.05 27.69
C LYS A 71 -18.84 -7.49 27.31
N PHE A 72 -18.34 -7.82 26.12
CA PHE A 72 -17.17 -7.16 25.56
C PHE A 72 -17.54 -5.74 25.11
N SER A 73 -17.38 -4.80 26.04
CA SER A 73 -17.42 -3.37 25.76
C SER A 73 -16.17 -2.99 24.96
N LEU A 74 -16.27 -3.04 23.64
CA LEU A 74 -15.25 -2.52 22.72
C LEU A 74 -15.31 -0.98 22.65
N LEU A 75 -15.19 -0.35 23.82
CA LEU A 75 -14.94 1.08 23.97
C LEU A 75 -13.43 1.27 24.14
N TYR A 76 -12.75 1.56 23.03
CA TYR A 76 -11.53 2.35 23.09
C TYR A 76 -11.66 3.53 22.12
N SER A 77 -12.54 4.44 22.49
CA SER A 77 -12.48 5.81 21.98
C SER A 77 -11.11 6.37 22.34
N PHE A 78 -10.30 6.71 21.33
CA PHE A 78 -9.18 7.62 21.51
C PHE A 78 -9.74 9.02 21.78
N SER A 79 -10.23 9.22 23.00
CA SER A 79 -10.28 10.55 23.59
C SER A 79 -8.84 11.07 23.60
N SER A 80 -8.65 12.32 23.19
CA SER A 80 -7.34 12.96 23.23
C SER A 80 -6.94 13.19 24.68
N GLU A 81 -6.17 12.27 25.26
CA GLU A 81 -5.38 12.60 26.44
C GLU A 81 -4.17 13.44 26.00
N GLU A 82 -3.95 14.53 26.74
CA GLU A 82 -2.95 15.54 26.45
C GLU A 82 -1.53 14.95 26.54
N GLY A 83 -0.56 15.67 25.96
CA GLY A 83 0.81 15.19 25.77
C GLY A 83 1.50 14.70 27.05
N GLY A 84 1.39 13.40 27.31
CA GLY A 84 2.29 12.68 28.21
C GLY A 84 3.71 12.78 27.67
N LEU A 85 4.57 13.50 28.39
CA LEU A 85 5.98 13.69 28.05
C LEU A 85 6.74 12.36 28.24
N VAL A 86 6.70 11.47 27.24
CA VAL A 86 7.56 10.28 27.24
C VAL A 86 9.00 10.74 27.26
N SER A 87 9.77 10.21 28.21
CA SER A 87 11.12 10.70 28.47
C SER A 87 12.05 10.42 27.28
N LYS A 88 13.03 11.29 27.06
CA LYS A 88 14.01 11.14 25.97
C LYS A 88 14.90 9.89 26.12
N SER A 89 14.85 9.22 27.28
CA SER A 89 15.64 8.04 27.62
C SER A 89 15.04 6.70 27.16
N ASP A 90 13.71 6.58 27.03
CA ASP A 90 13.07 5.26 26.93
C ASP A 90 13.14 4.65 25.52
N PHE A 91 13.16 5.47 24.47
CA PHE A 91 13.12 4.99 23.07
C PHE A 91 14.43 4.40 22.52
N ASN A 92 15.51 4.41 23.30
CA ASN A 92 16.82 3.94 22.85
C ASN A 92 17.46 2.94 23.84
N ALA A 93 16.67 2.24 24.66
CA ALA A 93 17.15 1.31 25.68
C ALA A 93 18.12 0.24 25.16
N CYS A 94 17.88 -0.28 23.95
CA CYS A 94 18.76 -1.25 23.28
C CYS A 94 19.85 -0.60 22.38
N SER A 95 20.25 0.66 22.60
CA SER A 95 21.36 1.29 21.87
C SER A 95 22.75 0.95 22.43
N SER A 96 22.84 0.59 23.72
CA SER A 96 24.09 0.34 24.45
C SER A 96 24.37 -1.15 24.70
N VAL A 97 23.83 -2.04 23.85
CA VAL A 97 23.96 -3.50 24.01
C VAL A 97 25.42 -3.94 23.99
N SER A 98 25.85 -4.59 25.06
CA SER A 98 27.21 -5.12 25.20
C SER A 98 27.44 -6.36 24.32
N ASN A 99 28.68 -6.58 23.89
CA ASN A 99 29.06 -7.77 23.12
C ASN A 99 28.81 -9.06 23.93
N GLY A 100 28.20 -10.07 23.31
CA GLY A 100 27.75 -11.29 23.99
C GLY A 100 26.43 -11.13 24.75
N SER A 101 25.61 -10.11 24.45
CA SER A 101 24.31 -9.89 25.07
C SER A 101 23.18 -9.59 24.06
N ILE A 102 21.95 -9.74 24.55
CA ILE A 102 20.69 -9.47 23.84
C ILE A 102 19.85 -8.50 24.68
N CYS A 103 19.23 -7.52 24.01
CA CYS A 103 18.23 -6.62 24.57
C CYS A 103 16.98 -6.68 23.68
N CYS A 104 15.80 -6.67 24.28
CA CYS A 104 14.52 -6.65 23.56
C CYS A 104 13.67 -5.49 24.07
N GLU A 105 13.45 -4.51 23.21
CA GLU A 105 12.56 -3.38 23.46
C GLU A 105 11.13 -3.78 23.12
N ARG A 106 10.23 -3.64 24.10
CA ARG A 106 8.82 -4.04 24.02
C ARG A 106 7.84 -3.02 24.61
N SER A 107 8.28 -1.84 25.01
CA SER A 107 7.43 -0.75 25.51
C SER A 107 6.50 -0.19 24.42
N SER A 108 6.97 -0.16 23.17
CA SER A 108 6.17 0.29 22.04
C SER A 108 4.94 -0.61 21.85
N ILE A 109 3.77 0.00 21.74
CA ILE A 109 2.53 -0.69 21.33
C ILE A 109 2.60 -1.15 19.86
N ARG A 110 3.51 -0.56 19.07
CA ARG A 110 3.54 -0.74 17.61
C ARG A 110 4.40 -1.91 17.13
N SER A 111 5.54 -2.13 17.78
CA SER A 111 6.56 -3.08 17.34
C SER A 111 7.41 -3.54 18.51
N ASP A 112 7.79 -4.82 18.54
CA ASP A 112 8.92 -5.28 19.35
C ASP A 112 10.21 -5.20 18.52
N VAL A 113 11.33 -4.88 19.14
CA VAL A 113 12.66 -4.87 18.49
C VAL A 113 13.71 -5.48 19.42
N CYS A 114 14.35 -6.56 18.99
CA CYS A 114 15.47 -7.17 19.71
C CYS A 114 16.81 -6.86 19.02
N VAL A 115 17.86 -6.61 19.80
CA VAL A 115 19.23 -6.40 19.32
C VAL A 115 20.15 -7.41 19.99
N MET A 116 20.87 -8.19 19.17
CA MET A 116 21.84 -9.21 19.58
C MET A 116 23.21 -8.80 19.06
N LYS A 117 24.22 -8.67 19.94
CA LYS A 117 25.56 -8.20 19.54
C LYS A 117 26.62 -9.23 19.88
N GLY A 118 27.48 -9.57 18.92
CA GLY A 118 28.53 -10.59 19.03
C GLY A 118 28.48 -11.59 17.87
N ASP A 119 28.81 -12.85 18.12
CA ASP A 119 28.72 -13.91 17.10
C ASP A 119 27.28 -14.40 16.99
N VAL A 120 26.51 -13.75 16.12
CA VAL A 120 25.12 -14.09 15.84
C VAL A 120 25.04 -14.96 14.58
N ARG A 121 24.44 -16.14 14.69
CA ARG A 121 24.26 -17.10 13.59
C ARG A 121 22.78 -17.34 13.33
N MET A 122 22.34 -17.22 12.08
CA MET A 122 20.98 -17.56 11.66
C MET A 122 20.88 -19.05 11.30
N ASP A 123 19.77 -19.68 11.68
CA ASP A 123 19.38 -21.02 11.29
C ASP A 123 17.92 -20.99 10.81
N SER A 124 17.73 -21.03 9.49
CA SER A 124 16.43 -21.01 8.83
C SER A 124 15.71 -22.37 8.81
N ALA A 125 16.37 -23.46 9.22
CA ALA A 125 15.71 -24.76 9.32
C ALA A 125 14.95 -24.88 10.65
N SER A 126 15.37 -24.14 11.68
CA SER A 126 14.73 -24.11 13.01
C SER A 126 14.14 -22.76 13.41
N SER A 127 13.96 -21.83 12.46
CA SER A 127 13.47 -20.45 12.66
C SER A 127 14.18 -19.72 13.81
N ARG A 128 15.50 -19.88 13.91
CA ARG A 128 16.29 -19.49 15.07
C ARG A 128 17.42 -18.54 14.73
N ILE A 129 17.67 -17.60 15.64
CA ILE A 129 18.86 -16.76 15.63
C ILE A 129 19.60 -17.03 16.95
N THR A 130 20.85 -17.48 16.86
CA THR A 130 21.65 -17.85 18.04
C THR A 130 22.82 -16.89 18.23
N LEU A 131 22.92 -16.28 19.42
CA LEU A 131 24.09 -15.53 19.86
C LEU A 131 24.99 -16.43 20.72
N TYR A 132 26.26 -16.52 20.35
CA TYR A 132 27.26 -17.25 21.12
C TYR A 132 28.08 -16.32 22.03
N ARG A 133 28.15 -16.64 23.32
CA ARG A 133 28.90 -15.89 24.35
C ARG A 133 30.18 -16.64 24.73
N ASN A 134 31.31 -15.94 24.73
CA ASN A 134 32.62 -16.51 25.06
C ASN A 134 32.76 -16.94 26.54
N ASN A 135 32.16 -16.19 27.48
CA ASN A 135 32.36 -16.40 28.92
C ASN A 135 31.29 -17.30 29.58
N GLY A 136 30.93 -18.43 28.96
CA GLY A 136 29.97 -19.40 29.51
C GLY A 136 30.61 -20.76 29.78
N HIS A 137 30.86 -21.07 31.06
CA HIS A 137 31.41 -22.37 31.51
C HIS A 137 30.38 -23.52 31.55
N GLU A 138 29.18 -23.31 31.03
CA GLU A 138 28.05 -24.24 31.12
C GLU A 138 27.85 -24.99 29.80
N ASN A 139 27.75 -26.31 29.89
CA ASN A 139 27.64 -27.21 28.74
C ASN A 139 26.24 -27.18 28.13
N GLY A 140 26.10 -26.55 26.96
CA GLY A 140 24.95 -26.76 26.08
C GLY A 140 23.64 -26.06 26.44
N GLU A 141 23.51 -25.51 27.66
CA GLU A 141 22.27 -24.87 28.11
C GLU A 141 21.96 -23.56 27.39
N VAL A 142 20.65 -23.28 27.28
CA VAL A 142 20.11 -22.04 26.74
C VAL A 142 20.11 -20.99 27.85
N LEU A 143 21.07 -20.08 27.80
CA LEU A 143 21.25 -19.03 28.81
C LEU A 143 20.13 -17.98 28.80
N ARG A 144 19.49 -17.79 27.63
CA ARG A 144 18.30 -16.95 27.45
C ARG A 144 17.57 -17.33 26.17
N HIS A 145 16.24 -17.28 26.20
CA HIS A 145 15.35 -17.52 25.08
C HIS A 145 14.33 -16.39 25.01
N GLU A 146 14.21 -15.75 23.86
CA GLU A 146 13.19 -14.75 23.54
C GLU A 146 12.42 -15.18 22.28
N LYS A 147 11.18 -14.75 22.15
CA LYS A 147 10.33 -14.95 20.97
C LYS A 147 9.90 -13.61 20.38
N ILE A 148 9.90 -13.51 19.05
CA ILE A 148 9.52 -12.29 18.34
C ILE A 148 8.92 -12.60 16.96
N ARG A 149 7.87 -11.86 16.61
CA ARG A 149 7.32 -11.77 15.25
C ARG A 149 7.70 -10.39 14.70
N PRO A 150 8.63 -10.28 13.74
CA PRO A 150 9.29 -9.00 13.43
C PRO A 150 8.48 -8.14 12.43
N TYR A 151 7.28 -7.70 12.85
CA TYR A 151 6.35 -6.88 12.06
C TYR A 151 5.73 -5.75 12.91
N THR A 152 5.47 -4.59 12.30
CA THR A 152 5.12 -3.34 13.03
C THR A 152 3.62 -3.15 13.24
N ARG A 153 2.89 -4.23 13.53
CA ARG A 153 1.45 -4.23 13.86
C ARG A 153 1.19 -5.03 15.14
N LYS A 154 2.07 -4.91 16.13
CA LYS A 154 2.07 -5.71 17.39
C LYS A 154 0.70 -5.76 18.08
N TRP A 155 -0.08 -4.69 18.02
CA TRP A 155 -1.42 -4.60 18.61
C TRP A 155 -2.51 -5.36 17.83
N GLU A 156 -2.30 -5.67 16.55
CA GLU A 156 -3.27 -6.32 15.68
C GLU A 156 -3.04 -7.83 15.63
N LYS A 157 -3.51 -8.54 16.67
CA LYS A 157 -3.31 -9.99 16.85
C LYS A 157 -3.56 -10.80 15.57
N ASN A 158 -4.68 -10.58 14.89
CA ASN A 158 -5.05 -11.33 13.68
C ASN A 158 -4.04 -11.19 12.54
N VAL A 159 -3.36 -10.03 12.45
CA VAL A 159 -2.31 -9.76 11.45
C VAL A 159 -1.01 -10.40 11.90
N MET A 160 -0.66 -10.26 13.18
CA MET A 160 0.51 -10.89 13.78
C MET A 160 0.43 -12.42 13.71
N ASP A 161 -0.76 -13.03 13.74
CA ASP A 161 -0.95 -14.48 13.56
C ASP A 161 -0.66 -14.97 12.12
N THR A 162 -0.44 -14.06 11.16
CA THR A 162 0.07 -14.37 9.80
C THR A 162 1.59 -14.17 9.64
N VAL A 163 2.28 -13.79 10.72
CA VAL A 163 3.74 -13.51 10.72
C VAL A 163 4.48 -14.62 11.45
N ASP A 164 5.53 -15.13 10.83
CA ASP A 164 6.36 -16.19 11.40
C ASP A 164 7.10 -15.70 12.66
N GLU A 165 7.17 -16.59 13.66
CA GLU A 165 7.86 -16.31 14.92
C GLU A 165 9.31 -16.83 14.88
N LEU A 166 10.25 -15.99 15.33
CA LEU A 166 11.65 -16.35 15.51
C LEU A 166 11.96 -16.65 16.98
N ASP A 167 12.69 -17.74 17.19
CA ASP A 167 13.38 -18.03 18.45
C ASP A 167 14.72 -17.29 18.48
N LEU A 168 14.92 -16.37 19.43
CA LEU A 168 16.22 -15.75 19.69
C LEU A 168 16.85 -16.41 20.91
N VAL A 169 18.05 -16.98 20.75
CA VAL A 169 18.65 -17.87 21.74
C VAL A 169 20.08 -17.42 22.06
N VAL A 170 20.45 -17.41 23.33
CA VAL A 170 21.84 -17.19 23.79
C VAL A 170 22.43 -18.51 24.29
N LYS A 171 23.62 -18.88 23.79
CA LYS A 171 24.33 -20.12 24.16
C LYS A 171 25.79 -19.87 24.54
N GLY A 172 26.34 -20.78 25.35
CA GLY A 172 27.78 -20.81 25.67
C GLY A 172 28.66 -21.22 24.49
N GLU A 173 29.96 -20.94 24.62
CA GLU A 173 30.96 -21.12 23.55
C GLU A 173 31.11 -22.59 23.09
N HIS A 174 31.02 -23.57 23.99
CA HIS A 174 31.14 -24.99 23.61
C HIS A 174 30.09 -25.44 22.58
N SER A 175 28.92 -24.80 22.53
CA SER A 175 27.90 -25.06 21.50
C SER A 175 28.25 -24.54 20.11
N ARG A 176 29.25 -23.66 19.95
CA ARG A 176 29.70 -23.10 18.64
C ARG A 176 30.20 -24.16 17.67
N ILE A 177 30.66 -25.30 18.18
CA ILE A 177 31.30 -26.38 17.43
C ILE A 177 30.32 -27.00 16.41
N HIS A 178 29.01 -26.95 16.68
CA HIS A 178 27.98 -27.66 15.92
C HIS A 178 27.34 -26.87 14.76
N GLN A 179 27.59 -25.56 14.60
CA GLN A 179 27.03 -24.74 13.51
C GLN A 179 28.07 -23.78 12.93
N LYS A 180 28.93 -24.26 12.02
CA LYS A 180 29.93 -23.41 11.34
C LYS A 180 29.27 -22.33 10.48
N CYS A 181 29.95 -21.20 10.28
CA CYS A 181 29.52 -20.17 9.35
C CYS A 181 29.76 -20.60 7.90
N ASP A 182 28.70 -20.72 7.12
CA ASP A 182 28.79 -20.94 5.66
C ASP A 182 29.02 -19.60 4.93
N VAL A 183 28.41 -18.53 5.45
CA VAL A 183 28.62 -17.14 4.99
C VAL A 183 28.89 -16.27 6.20
N LYS A 184 29.98 -15.50 6.17
CA LYS A 184 30.35 -14.57 7.24
C LYS A 184 30.26 -13.14 6.74
N HIS A 185 29.54 -12.31 7.47
CA HIS A 185 29.37 -10.88 7.21
C HIS A 185 30.17 -10.08 8.25
N ASP A 186 30.64 -8.91 7.85
CA ASP A 186 31.34 -7.92 8.68
C ASP A 186 30.44 -6.75 9.12
N VAL A 187 29.18 -6.79 8.68
CA VAL A 187 28.14 -5.77 8.89
C VAL A 187 26.92 -6.33 9.64
N PRO A 188 26.14 -5.50 10.35
CA PRO A 188 24.89 -5.92 11.01
C PRO A 188 23.86 -6.48 10.02
N ALA A 189 22.94 -7.29 10.54
CA ALA A 189 21.71 -7.68 9.83
C ALA A 189 20.46 -7.09 10.46
N VAL A 190 19.46 -6.74 9.63
CA VAL A 190 18.10 -6.40 10.05
C VAL A 190 17.14 -7.47 9.54
N PHE A 191 16.47 -8.15 10.47
CA PHE A 191 15.50 -9.22 10.23
C PHE A 191 14.07 -8.68 10.36
N PHE A 192 13.26 -8.81 9.30
CA PHE A 192 11.89 -8.31 9.29
C PHE A 192 10.94 -9.13 8.42
N SER A 193 9.65 -8.98 8.69
CA SER A 193 8.57 -9.61 7.94
C SER A 193 8.09 -8.72 6.78
N THR A 194 7.79 -9.34 5.63
CA THR A 194 6.96 -8.72 4.57
C THR A 194 5.63 -9.48 4.39
N GLY A 195 5.13 -10.08 5.48
CA GLY A 195 3.80 -10.67 5.57
C GLY A 195 2.72 -9.62 5.87
N GLY A 196 1.75 -9.99 6.71
CA GLY A 196 0.73 -9.08 7.24
C GLY A 196 -0.12 -8.42 6.14
N TYR A 197 -0.05 -7.08 6.05
CA TYR A 197 -0.82 -6.29 5.07
C TYR A 197 -0.06 -5.94 3.78
N THR A 198 1.07 -6.60 3.53
CA THR A 198 1.89 -6.36 2.33
C THR A 198 1.09 -6.57 1.04
N GLY A 199 1.30 -5.69 0.06
CA GLY A 199 0.47 -5.58 -1.16
C GLY A 199 -0.57 -4.45 -1.09
N ASN A 200 -0.78 -3.85 0.08
CA ASN A 200 -1.46 -2.56 0.22
C ASN A 200 -0.42 -1.44 0.40
N LEU A 201 -0.42 -0.45 -0.51
CA LEU A 201 0.57 0.63 -0.56
C LEU A 201 0.75 1.38 0.76
N TYR A 202 -0.34 1.56 1.53
CA TYR A 202 -0.23 2.21 2.84
C TYR A 202 0.68 1.41 3.77
N HIS A 203 0.41 0.11 3.92
CA HIS A 203 1.16 -0.76 4.81
C HIS A 203 2.57 -1.06 4.28
N GLU A 204 2.77 -1.16 2.98
CA GLU A 204 4.11 -1.33 2.39
C GLU A 204 5.06 -0.18 2.75
N PHE A 205 4.54 1.06 2.85
CA PHE A 205 5.31 2.21 3.34
C PHE A 205 5.31 2.32 4.87
N ASN A 206 4.14 2.27 5.50
CA ASN A 206 3.93 2.53 6.92
C ASN A 206 4.51 1.44 7.81
N ASP A 207 4.33 0.18 7.42
CA ASP A 207 4.72 -0.99 8.21
C ASP A 207 6.06 -1.58 7.71
N GLY A 208 6.42 -1.33 6.45
CA GLY A 208 7.63 -1.83 5.80
C GLY A 208 8.74 -0.77 5.62
N LEU A 209 8.69 -0.01 4.53
CA LEU A 209 9.82 0.81 4.05
C LEU A 209 10.25 1.93 4.99
N LEU A 210 9.29 2.62 5.61
CA LEU A 210 9.58 3.77 6.46
C LEU A 210 10.13 3.31 7.84
N PRO A 211 9.60 2.26 8.48
CA PRO A 211 10.28 1.58 9.60
C PRO A 211 11.64 0.97 9.25
N LEU A 212 11.80 0.40 8.04
CA LEU A 212 13.09 -0.11 7.56
C LEU A 212 14.11 1.02 7.45
N TYR A 213 13.74 2.18 6.88
CA TYR A 213 14.59 3.37 6.85
C TYR A 213 14.97 3.85 8.26
N ILE A 214 13.99 4.01 9.17
CA ILE A 214 14.23 4.40 10.56
C ILE A 214 15.27 3.48 11.23
N THR A 215 15.13 2.17 11.03
CA THR A 215 15.96 1.14 11.67
C THR A 215 17.38 1.09 11.08
N SER A 216 17.51 1.28 9.76
CA SER A 216 18.74 0.95 9.01
C SER A 216 19.59 2.14 8.57
N GLN A 217 19.05 3.36 8.45
CA GLN A 217 19.77 4.48 7.81
C GLN A 217 21.11 4.85 8.49
N GLN A 218 21.21 4.63 9.81
CA GLN A 218 22.43 4.84 10.60
C GLN A 218 23.63 4.04 10.10
N PHE A 219 23.41 2.91 9.43
CA PHE A 219 24.47 2.06 8.89
C PHE A 219 24.99 2.52 7.53
N ASN A 220 24.42 3.57 6.93
CA ASN A 220 24.85 4.12 5.64
C ASN A 220 25.07 3.02 4.57
N LYS A 221 24.03 2.19 4.37
CA LYS A 221 24.00 1.00 3.50
C LYS A 221 24.84 -0.22 3.94
N LYS A 222 25.70 -0.10 4.97
CA LYS A 222 26.49 -1.21 5.53
C LYS A 222 25.67 -2.11 6.47
N VAL A 223 24.65 -2.75 5.92
CA VAL A 223 23.70 -3.60 6.66
C VAL A 223 23.07 -4.61 5.72
N VAL A 224 22.90 -5.86 6.16
CA VAL A 224 22.23 -6.92 5.39
C VAL A 224 20.74 -6.98 5.77
N PHE A 225 19.86 -7.16 4.79
CA PHE A 225 18.43 -7.34 5.04
C PHE A 225 18.05 -8.81 4.91
N VAL A 226 17.35 -9.31 5.91
CA VAL A 226 16.90 -10.71 6.01
C VAL A 226 15.38 -10.71 6.18
N ILE A 227 14.67 -11.31 5.22
CA ILE A 227 13.22 -11.24 5.13
C ILE A 227 12.61 -12.62 5.30
N LEU A 228 11.62 -12.72 6.20
CA LEU A 228 10.95 -13.99 6.56
C LEU A 228 9.99 -14.43 5.44
N GLU A 229 8.87 -13.72 5.27
CA GLU A 229 7.88 -13.95 4.22
C GLU A 229 8.30 -13.25 2.92
N TYR A 230 9.42 -13.71 2.35
CA TYR A 230 10.02 -13.09 1.16
C TYR A 230 9.11 -13.12 -0.07
N HIS A 231 8.99 -11.97 -0.74
CA HIS A 231 8.16 -11.78 -1.92
C HIS A 231 8.96 -11.17 -3.07
N ALA A 232 9.28 -11.96 -4.10
CA ALA A 232 10.07 -11.48 -5.25
C ALA A 232 9.46 -10.26 -5.95
N TRP A 233 8.12 -10.19 -6.05
CA TRP A 233 7.41 -9.04 -6.62
C TRP A 233 7.57 -7.76 -5.77
N TRP A 234 7.69 -7.89 -4.45
CA TRP A 234 7.90 -6.75 -3.54
C TRP A 234 9.32 -6.21 -3.69
N ILE A 235 10.31 -7.11 -3.79
CA ILE A 235 11.70 -6.76 -4.05
C ILE A 235 11.83 -6.02 -5.39
N MET A 236 11.27 -6.55 -6.47
CA MET A 236 11.26 -5.88 -7.78
C MET A 236 10.60 -4.49 -7.73
N LYS A 237 9.46 -4.38 -7.03
CA LYS A 237 8.72 -3.12 -6.89
C LYS A 237 9.48 -2.04 -6.13
N TYR A 238 10.32 -2.43 -5.17
CA TYR A 238 11.04 -1.53 -4.27
C TYR A 238 12.56 -1.53 -4.44
N GLU A 239 13.11 -2.20 -5.45
CA GLU A 239 14.55 -2.33 -5.73
C GLU A 239 15.28 -0.98 -5.74
N ASN A 240 14.69 0.03 -6.37
CA ASN A 240 15.25 1.39 -6.40
C ASN A 240 15.40 1.99 -5.00
N VAL A 241 14.48 1.72 -4.08
CA VAL A 241 14.52 2.21 -2.69
C VAL A 241 15.47 1.37 -1.85
N LEU A 242 15.41 0.04 -1.99
CA LEU A 242 16.22 -0.92 -1.23
C LEU A 242 17.72 -0.77 -1.51
N SER A 243 18.10 -0.54 -2.78
CA SER A 243 19.49 -0.25 -3.19
C SER A 243 20.05 1.07 -2.63
N HIS A 244 19.22 1.92 -2.01
CA HIS A 244 19.65 3.10 -1.26
C HIS A 244 19.66 2.89 0.26
N LEU A 245 19.17 1.74 0.74
CA LEU A 245 19.13 1.34 2.16
C LEU A 245 20.16 0.25 2.49
N THR A 246 20.53 -0.59 1.53
CA THR A 246 21.61 -1.59 1.62
C THR A 246 22.44 -1.62 0.33
N GLU A 247 23.70 -2.06 0.43
CA GLU A 247 24.53 -2.47 -0.72
C GLU A 247 24.69 -4.00 -0.84
N TYR A 248 24.12 -4.76 0.10
CA TYR A 248 24.27 -6.22 0.20
C TYR A 248 23.05 -6.92 -0.43
N PRO A 249 23.22 -8.15 -0.96
CA PRO A 249 22.09 -8.97 -1.39
C PRO A 249 21.10 -9.22 -0.24
N ILE A 250 19.80 -9.09 -0.55
CA ILE A 250 18.72 -9.38 0.39
C ILE A 250 18.57 -10.89 0.53
N ILE A 251 18.45 -11.37 1.76
CA ILE A 251 18.35 -12.79 2.09
C ILE A 251 16.88 -13.16 2.28
N ASP A 252 16.40 -14.15 1.51
CA ASP A 252 15.18 -14.90 1.81
C ASP A 252 15.50 -15.87 2.96
N PHE A 253 15.07 -15.53 4.18
CA PHE A 253 15.33 -16.33 5.37
C PHE A 253 14.79 -17.75 5.20
N SER A 254 13.58 -17.89 4.67
CA SER A 254 12.87 -19.16 4.58
C SER A 254 13.52 -20.12 3.57
N ARG A 255 14.15 -19.60 2.50
CA ARG A 255 14.79 -20.42 1.46
C ARG A 255 16.29 -20.60 1.62
N ASP A 256 17.03 -19.62 2.14
CA ASP A 256 18.48 -19.74 2.27
C ASP A 256 18.84 -20.67 3.45
N LYS A 257 19.38 -21.85 3.14
CA LYS A 257 19.73 -22.88 4.14
C LYS A 257 21.17 -22.80 4.63
N ARG A 258 21.91 -21.76 4.24
CA ARG A 258 23.27 -21.50 4.73
C ARG A 258 23.23 -20.86 6.12
N THR A 259 24.20 -21.20 6.95
CA THR A 259 24.44 -20.55 8.23
C THR A 259 25.11 -19.19 8.00
N HIS A 260 24.34 -18.11 8.06
CA HIS A 260 24.87 -16.75 7.95
C HIS A 260 25.26 -16.23 9.34
N CYS A 261 26.47 -15.71 9.45
CA CYS A 261 27.03 -15.16 10.68
C CYS A 261 27.24 -13.65 10.59
N PHE A 262 26.80 -12.92 11.60
CA PHE A 262 26.82 -11.46 11.69
C PHE A 262 27.44 -11.00 13.01
N PRO A 263 28.11 -9.83 13.07
CA PRO A 263 28.59 -9.20 14.31
C PRO A 263 27.45 -8.60 15.16
N GLU A 264 26.29 -8.35 14.56
CA GLU A 264 25.11 -7.79 15.20
C GLU A 264 23.85 -8.17 14.40
N ALA A 265 22.74 -8.44 15.08
CA ALA A 265 21.43 -8.67 14.49
C ALA A 265 20.37 -7.83 15.19
N ILE A 266 19.58 -7.12 14.39
CA ILE A 266 18.41 -6.36 14.81
C ILE A 266 17.19 -7.10 14.27
N VAL A 267 16.28 -7.51 15.14
CA VAL A 267 15.12 -8.32 14.80
C VAL A 267 13.86 -7.52 15.12
N GLY A 268 13.05 -7.24 14.09
CA GLY A 268 11.97 -6.27 14.15
C GLY A 268 12.39 -4.89 13.63
N LEU A 269 11.40 -4.07 13.28
CA LEU A 269 11.60 -2.71 12.76
C LEU A 269 11.08 -1.67 13.76
N ARG A 270 11.79 -0.55 13.88
CA ARG A 270 11.38 0.62 14.66
C ARG A 270 10.40 1.46 13.86
N ILE A 271 9.20 1.66 14.38
CA ILE A 271 8.19 2.58 13.83
C ILE A 271 7.89 3.68 14.85
N HIS A 272 7.80 4.93 14.39
CA HIS A 272 7.50 6.06 15.26
C HIS A 272 6.00 6.29 15.38
N ASP A 273 5.36 6.56 14.24
CA ASP A 273 3.95 6.92 14.13
C ASP A 273 3.52 6.76 12.66
N GLU A 274 2.23 6.93 12.37
CA GLU A 274 1.69 6.72 11.02
C GLU A 274 2.42 7.61 9.99
N LEU A 275 3.00 6.98 8.96
CA LEU A 275 3.78 7.54 7.84
C LEU A 275 4.79 8.65 8.21
N THR A 276 5.41 8.61 9.39
CA THR A 276 6.28 9.72 9.85
C THR A 276 7.59 9.29 10.51
N VAL A 277 8.56 10.21 10.47
CA VAL A 277 9.87 10.09 11.13
C VAL A 277 9.98 11.20 12.17
N ASN A 278 10.15 10.83 13.44
CA ASN A 278 10.36 11.76 14.55
C ASN A 278 11.87 11.98 14.76
N SER A 279 12.36 13.20 14.51
CA SER A 279 13.79 13.53 14.61
C SER A 279 14.36 13.28 16.00
N SER A 280 13.57 13.53 17.06
CA SER A 280 13.95 13.29 18.46
C SER A 280 14.30 11.82 18.76
N LEU A 281 13.85 10.89 17.92
CA LEU A 281 14.04 9.44 18.08
C LEU A 281 15.10 8.86 17.12
N MET A 282 15.52 9.61 16.10
CA MET A 282 16.49 9.14 15.09
C MET A 282 17.95 9.22 15.55
N GLY A 283 18.25 10.00 16.59
CA GLY A 283 19.62 10.20 17.10
C GLY A 283 20.54 11.05 16.22
N ASN A 284 20.15 11.32 14.97
CA ASN A 284 20.86 12.17 14.00
C ASN A 284 19.93 13.23 13.36
N ASP A 285 18.90 13.66 14.10
CA ASP A 285 17.89 14.67 13.76
C ASP A 285 17.14 14.47 12.43
N LYS A 286 17.22 13.27 11.84
CA LYS A 286 16.58 12.93 10.57
C LYS A 286 15.05 13.03 10.64
N THR A 287 14.48 13.57 9.58
CA THR A 287 13.05 13.83 9.44
C THR A 287 12.42 13.00 8.32
N ILE A 288 11.12 13.14 8.14
CA ILE A 288 10.41 12.58 6.97
C ILE A 288 10.90 13.21 5.65
N ARG A 289 11.51 14.40 5.69
CA ARG A 289 12.13 15.02 4.50
C ARG A 289 13.38 14.27 4.07
N ASP A 290 14.18 13.75 4.99
CA ASP A 290 15.34 12.93 4.65
C ASP A 290 14.95 11.57 4.05
N PHE A 291 13.82 11.00 4.49
CA PHE A 291 13.22 9.84 3.82
C PHE A 291 12.75 10.23 2.40
N ARG A 292 12.14 11.41 2.24
CA ARG A 292 11.75 11.96 0.94
C ARG A 292 12.96 12.17 0.02
N ASP A 293 14.09 12.64 0.52
CA ASP A 293 15.35 12.82 -0.21
C ASP A 293 16.02 11.47 -0.56
N LEU A 294 15.73 10.40 0.20
CA LEU A 294 16.07 9.04 -0.22
C LEU A 294 15.26 8.62 -1.44
N LEU A 295 13.96 8.92 -1.48
CA LEU A 295 13.13 8.63 -2.66
C LEU A 295 13.58 9.41 -3.91
N ASP A 296 14.05 10.65 -3.78
CA ASP A 296 14.65 11.39 -4.92
C ASP A 296 15.85 10.67 -5.48
N ARG A 297 16.79 10.28 -4.61
CA ARG A 297 18.01 9.58 -5.03
C ARG A 297 17.70 8.20 -5.62
N ALA A 298 16.72 7.49 -5.05
CA ALA A 298 16.29 6.16 -5.49
C ALA A 298 15.66 6.17 -6.90
N TYR A 299 14.68 7.03 -7.16
CA TYR A 299 13.92 6.98 -8.42
C TYR A 299 14.55 7.79 -9.55
N LEU A 300 15.37 8.81 -9.26
CA LEU A 300 15.95 9.68 -10.29
C LEU A 300 16.77 8.94 -11.39
N PRO A 301 17.60 7.92 -11.08
CA PRO A 301 18.30 7.15 -12.12
C PRO A 301 17.34 6.43 -13.07
N ARG A 302 16.30 5.77 -12.53
CA ARG A 302 15.31 5.05 -13.35
C ARG A 302 14.44 6.00 -14.15
N ILE A 303 14.08 7.16 -13.59
CA ILE A 303 13.36 8.22 -14.32
C ILE A 303 14.15 8.75 -15.51
N ARG A 304 15.48 8.90 -15.39
CA ARG A 304 16.34 9.28 -16.52
C ARG A 304 16.34 8.22 -17.62
N SER A 305 16.39 6.93 -17.26
CA SER A 305 16.23 5.82 -18.22
C SER A 305 14.87 5.87 -18.91
N LEU A 306 13.78 6.02 -18.17
CA LEU A 306 12.43 6.14 -18.75
C LEU A 306 12.33 7.28 -19.77
N ILE A 307 12.90 8.45 -19.47
CA ILE A 307 12.94 9.59 -20.40
C ILE A 307 13.77 9.26 -21.65
N GLN A 308 14.93 8.61 -21.50
CA GLN A 308 15.78 8.21 -22.63
C GLN A 308 15.11 7.16 -23.53
N ASP A 309 14.34 6.24 -22.94
CA ASP A 309 13.58 5.23 -23.68
C ASP A 309 12.41 5.89 -24.44
N GLU A 310 11.65 6.78 -23.80
CA GLU A 310 10.61 7.61 -24.44
C GLU A 310 11.15 8.46 -25.60
N GLU A 311 12.31 9.12 -25.42
CA GLU A 311 12.97 9.89 -26.47
C GLU A 311 13.44 9.03 -27.64
N ARG A 312 13.92 7.81 -27.37
CA ARG A 312 14.32 6.85 -28.42
C ARG A 312 13.11 6.40 -29.22
N ASP A 313 12.02 6.04 -28.55
CA ASP A 313 10.77 5.62 -29.19
C ASP A 313 10.15 6.75 -30.02
N ALA A 314 10.18 7.98 -29.52
CA ALA A 314 9.72 9.16 -30.27
C ALA A 314 10.52 9.37 -31.56
N ARG A 315 11.85 9.23 -31.52
CA ARG A 315 12.72 9.34 -32.71
C ARG A 315 12.43 8.21 -33.70
N MET A 316 12.36 6.95 -33.25
CA MET A 316 12.02 5.81 -34.12
C MET A 316 10.64 5.94 -34.77
N ASN A 317 9.67 6.56 -34.10
CA ASN A 317 8.36 6.83 -34.67
C ASN A 317 8.39 8.02 -35.66
N MET A 318 9.16 9.07 -35.40
CA MET A 318 9.38 10.15 -36.37
C MET A 318 10.08 9.65 -37.63
N GLU A 319 11.12 8.81 -37.50
CA GLU A 319 11.84 8.19 -38.63
C GLU A 319 10.93 7.32 -39.52
N LYS A 320 9.93 6.64 -38.93
CA LYS A 320 8.88 5.92 -39.68
C LYS A 320 7.88 6.81 -40.42
N HIS A 321 7.82 8.11 -40.08
CA HIS A 321 6.87 9.07 -40.64
C HIS A 321 7.53 10.16 -41.52
N VAL A 322 8.79 9.99 -41.94
CA VAL A 322 9.49 10.95 -42.81
C VAL A 322 8.97 10.90 -44.25
N SER A 323 7.84 11.56 -44.49
CA SER A 323 7.44 12.01 -45.84
C SER A 323 6.48 13.21 -45.78
N LEU A 324 6.93 14.34 -45.20
CA LEU A 324 6.50 15.72 -45.54
C LEU A 324 7.40 16.75 -44.81
N PRO A 325 7.68 17.94 -45.39
CA PRO A 325 8.58 18.92 -44.77
C PRO A 325 7.94 19.65 -43.58
N SER A 326 8.77 19.95 -42.58
CA SER A 326 8.42 20.76 -41.40
C SER A 326 8.26 22.24 -41.74
N SER A 327 7.16 22.86 -41.31
CA SER A 327 7.07 24.32 -41.16
C SER A 327 7.60 24.73 -39.79
N GLU A 328 8.72 25.44 -39.76
CA GLU A 328 9.28 26.01 -38.53
C GLU A 328 8.46 27.22 -38.07
N THR A 329 7.56 27.01 -37.11
CA THR A 329 6.91 28.13 -36.41
C THR A 329 7.82 28.64 -35.31
N LYS A 330 8.48 29.78 -35.52
CA LYS A 330 9.21 30.49 -34.46
C LYS A 330 8.24 30.83 -33.31
N MET A 331 8.52 30.35 -32.11
CA MET A 331 7.78 30.73 -30.91
C MET A 331 8.36 32.01 -30.32
N ASP A 332 7.50 33.02 -30.13
CA ASP A 332 7.84 34.23 -29.39
C ASP A 332 8.21 33.89 -27.94
N GLU A 333 9.36 34.39 -27.48
CA GLU A 333 9.75 34.37 -26.06
C GLU A 333 8.96 35.39 -25.24
N LYS A 334 7.64 35.18 -25.12
CA LYS A 334 6.93 35.65 -23.93
C LYS A 334 7.30 34.74 -22.76
N GLN A 335 7.61 35.34 -21.62
CA GLN A 335 7.73 34.64 -20.34
C GLN A 335 6.37 34.04 -19.94
N ASN A 336 6.04 32.89 -20.53
CA ASN A 336 4.88 32.11 -20.16
C ASN A 336 5.12 31.51 -18.77
N LEU A 337 4.62 32.19 -17.74
CA LEU A 337 4.42 31.62 -16.41
C LEU A 337 3.75 30.26 -16.58
N LYS A 338 4.45 29.20 -16.16
CA LYS A 338 4.02 27.83 -16.43
C LYS A 338 2.78 27.57 -15.58
N LYS A 339 1.66 27.24 -16.20
CA LYS A 339 0.43 26.90 -15.46
C LYS A 339 0.75 25.81 -14.42
N PRO A 340 0.44 26.01 -13.12
CA PRO A 340 0.74 25.02 -12.11
C PRO A 340 0.07 23.68 -12.42
N LYS A 341 0.72 22.58 -12.06
CA LYS A 341 0.29 21.22 -12.43
C LYS A 341 -0.51 20.55 -11.30
N VAL A 342 -1.72 20.11 -11.63
CA VAL A 342 -2.59 19.30 -10.77
C VAL A 342 -2.56 17.86 -11.26
N VAL A 343 -2.33 16.91 -10.34
CA VAL A 343 -2.46 15.48 -10.61
C VAL A 343 -3.65 14.93 -9.83
N ILE A 344 -4.61 14.32 -10.54
CA ILE A 344 -5.72 13.58 -9.92
C ILE A 344 -5.34 12.11 -9.85
N ILE A 345 -5.32 11.54 -8.65
CA ILE A 345 -5.20 10.08 -8.44
C ILE A 345 -6.60 9.47 -8.52
N ALA A 346 -6.96 9.05 -9.73
CA ALA A 346 -8.27 8.49 -10.05
C ALA A 346 -8.40 7.03 -9.62
N ARG A 347 -9.65 6.59 -9.45
CA ARG A 347 -10.05 5.25 -9.02
C ARG A 347 -11.26 4.83 -9.85
N ASN A 348 -11.29 3.57 -10.30
CA ASN A 348 -12.37 3.07 -11.16
C ASN A 348 -13.48 2.37 -10.35
N ASP A 349 -13.15 1.77 -9.20
CA ASP A 349 -14.06 0.92 -8.42
C ASP A 349 -14.69 1.70 -7.25
N SER A 350 -14.36 1.36 -6.00
CA SER A 350 -14.81 2.07 -4.80
C SER A 350 -14.08 3.39 -4.61
N ARG A 351 -14.76 4.39 -4.05
CA ARG A 351 -14.30 5.77 -3.86
C ARG A 351 -13.89 6.46 -5.17
N ALA A 352 -14.56 6.10 -6.28
CA ALA A 352 -14.45 6.79 -7.56
C ALA A 352 -15.10 8.19 -7.50
N ILE A 353 -14.60 9.12 -8.31
CA ILE A 353 -15.18 10.46 -8.49
C ILE A 353 -16.18 10.38 -9.65
N MET A 354 -17.47 10.38 -9.34
CA MET A 354 -18.56 10.14 -10.31
C MET A 354 -18.75 11.26 -11.35
N ASN A 355 -18.12 12.41 -11.14
CA ASN A 355 -18.14 13.57 -12.03
C ASN A 355 -16.72 14.07 -12.34
N GLU A 356 -15.78 13.14 -12.58
CA GLU A 356 -14.37 13.42 -12.86
C GLU A 356 -14.17 14.40 -14.03
N ASP A 357 -14.82 14.19 -15.18
CA ASP A 357 -14.68 15.10 -16.35
C ASP A 357 -15.07 16.54 -16.02
N SER A 358 -16.10 16.71 -15.19
CA SER A 358 -16.55 18.02 -14.73
C SER A 358 -15.61 18.64 -13.69
N LEU A 359 -14.92 17.80 -12.90
CA LEU A 359 -13.85 18.23 -12.00
C LEU A 359 -12.60 18.65 -12.80
N VAL A 360 -12.18 17.87 -13.81
CA VAL A 360 -11.05 18.20 -14.70
C VAL A 360 -11.29 19.56 -15.33
N LYS A 361 -12.45 19.74 -15.98
CA LYS A 361 -12.83 21.03 -16.59
C LYS A 361 -12.80 22.19 -15.59
N LEU A 362 -13.34 22.02 -14.38
CA LEU A 362 -13.28 23.05 -13.34
C LEU A 362 -11.83 23.42 -12.96
N ILE A 363 -10.93 22.45 -12.92
CA ILE A 363 -9.52 22.68 -12.58
C ILE A 363 -8.81 23.44 -13.71
N GLU A 364 -9.10 23.11 -14.97
CA GLU A 364 -8.61 23.84 -16.15
C GLU A 364 -9.15 25.27 -16.20
N ASP A 365 -10.45 25.47 -15.93
CA ASP A 365 -11.11 26.78 -15.85
C ASP A 365 -10.52 27.67 -14.73
N VAL A 366 -10.01 27.07 -13.63
CA VAL A 366 -9.26 27.78 -12.57
C VAL A 366 -7.85 28.20 -13.03
N GLY A 367 -7.33 27.65 -14.13
CA GLY A 367 -6.06 28.03 -14.74
C GLY A 367 -4.90 27.05 -14.52
N PHE A 368 -5.16 25.85 -14.02
CA PHE A 368 -4.15 24.80 -13.88
C PHE A 368 -3.95 24.01 -15.20
N HIS A 369 -2.86 23.24 -15.27
CA HIS A 369 -2.72 22.10 -16.18
C HIS A 369 -3.05 20.81 -15.41
N VAL A 370 -3.81 19.90 -16.01
CA VAL A 370 -4.34 18.69 -15.33
C VAL A 370 -3.78 17.41 -15.94
N GLU A 371 -3.36 16.50 -15.09
CA GLU A 371 -3.04 15.11 -15.45
C GLU A 371 -3.85 14.15 -14.58
N VAL A 372 -4.51 13.16 -15.19
CA VAL A 372 -5.27 12.15 -14.44
C VAL A 372 -4.50 10.83 -14.45
N LEU A 373 -3.99 10.46 -13.27
CA LEU A 373 -3.22 9.23 -13.08
C LEU A 373 -4.13 8.13 -12.52
N ARG A 374 -4.08 6.94 -13.13
CA ARG A 374 -4.80 5.73 -12.68
C ARG A 374 -3.80 4.61 -12.33
N PRO A 375 -3.17 4.63 -11.14
CA PRO A 375 -2.19 3.62 -10.75
C PRO A 375 -2.80 2.21 -10.71
N GLN A 376 -2.17 1.27 -11.41
CA GLN A 376 -2.43 -0.16 -11.33
C GLN A 376 -1.38 -0.83 -10.44
N ARG A 377 -1.62 -2.09 -10.02
CA ARG A 377 -0.65 -2.86 -9.21
C ARG A 377 0.70 -3.07 -9.91
N THR A 378 0.70 -3.03 -11.24
CA THR A 378 1.86 -3.18 -12.13
C THR A 378 2.46 -1.85 -12.58
N THR A 379 1.86 -0.71 -12.22
CA THR A 379 2.41 0.61 -12.61
C THR A 379 3.71 0.85 -11.84
N GLU A 380 4.79 1.13 -12.59
CA GLU A 380 6.10 1.37 -12.02
C GLU A 380 6.11 2.61 -11.10
N LEU A 381 6.65 2.46 -9.89
CA LEU A 381 6.68 3.54 -8.90
C LEU A 381 7.50 4.75 -9.37
N ALA A 382 8.59 4.52 -10.12
CA ALA A 382 9.39 5.59 -10.71
C ALA A 382 8.56 6.51 -11.65
N SER A 383 7.60 5.94 -12.39
CA SER A 383 6.71 6.69 -13.28
C SER A 383 5.68 7.52 -12.50
N ILE A 384 5.04 6.93 -11.49
CA ILE A 384 4.11 7.64 -10.57
C ILE A 384 4.86 8.78 -9.86
N TYR A 385 6.09 8.48 -9.43
CA TYR A 385 6.98 9.42 -8.77
C TYR A 385 7.36 10.60 -9.68
N ARG A 386 7.77 10.36 -10.93
CA ARG A 386 8.06 11.42 -11.92
C ARG A 386 6.88 12.39 -12.04
N VAL A 387 5.67 11.85 -12.17
CA VAL A 387 4.43 12.64 -12.29
C VAL A 387 4.19 13.50 -11.05
N LEU A 388 4.22 12.92 -9.85
CA LEU A 388 3.90 13.62 -8.60
C LEU A 388 5.03 14.52 -8.09
N ASN A 389 6.29 14.18 -8.32
CA ASN A 389 7.42 15.06 -8.03
C ASN A 389 7.35 16.32 -8.93
N SER A 390 6.84 16.19 -10.17
CA SER A 390 6.64 17.32 -11.08
C SER A 390 5.41 18.20 -10.77
N SER A 391 4.52 17.79 -9.85
CA SER A 391 3.26 18.50 -9.61
C SER A 391 3.32 19.52 -8.47
N ASP A 392 2.39 20.47 -8.53
CA ASP A 392 2.19 21.51 -7.52
C ASP A 392 0.97 21.21 -6.66
N VAL A 393 0.01 20.43 -7.19
CA VAL A 393 -1.15 19.93 -6.46
C VAL A 393 -1.36 18.43 -6.74
N MET A 394 -1.67 17.66 -5.69
CA MET A 394 -2.22 16.29 -5.79
C MET A 394 -3.64 16.29 -5.24
N ILE A 395 -4.57 15.64 -5.96
CA ILE A 395 -5.97 15.46 -5.55
C ILE A 395 -6.29 13.97 -5.55
N GLY A 396 -7.00 13.49 -4.53
CA GLY A 396 -7.61 12.16 -4.59
C GLY A 396 -8.51 11.84 -3.40
N VAL A 397 -9.24 10.73 -3.51
CA VAL A 397 -10.14 10.26 -2.45
C VAL A 397 -9.40 9.37 -1.46
N HIS A 398 -9.70 9.55 -0.17
CA HIS A 398 -9.08 8.84 0.95
C HIS A 398 -8.92 7.32 0.72
N GLY A 399 -7.70 6.82 0.90
CA GLY A 399 -7.35 5.40 0.79
C GLY A 399 -5.87 5.23 0.48
N ALA A 400 -5.42 3.97 0.39
CA ALA A 400 -4.00 3.60 0.29
C ALA A 400 -3.18 4.36 -0.78
N ALA A 401 -3.79 4.70 -1.93
CA ALA A 401 -3.14 5.45 -2.99
C ALA A 401 -2.76 6.90 -2.60
N MET A 402 -3.29 7.43 -1.48
CA MET A 402 -2.90 8.73 -0.93
C MET A 402 -1.50 8.72 -0.33
N THR A 403 -0.94 7.55 0.01
CA THR A 403 0.46 7.37 0.44
C THR A 403 1.46 7.99 -0.55
N HIS A 404 1.09 8.08 -1.83
CA HIS A 404 1.88 8.79 -2.84
C HIS A 404 2.05 10.30 -2.59
N PHE A 405 1.42 10.91 -1.56
CA PHE A 405 1.79 12.26 -1.10
C PHE A 405 3.30 12.32 -0.76
N LEU A 406 3.87 11.20 -0.32
CA LEU A 406 5.31 11.00 -0.08
C LEU A 406 6.17 11.16 -1.35
N PHE A 407 5.60 11.29 -2.55
CA PHE A 407 6.33 11.54 -3.80
C PHE A 407 6.29 13.02 -4.21
N MET A 408 5.41 13.82 -3.61
CA MET A 408 5.35 15.27 -3.86
C MET A 408 6.57 16.00 -3.30
N ARG A 409 6.87 17.18 -3.85
CA ARG A 409 7.88 18.10 -3.29
C ARG A 409 7.32 18.85 -2.08
N PRO A 410 8.13 19.09 -1.02
CA PRO A 410 7.80 20.06 0.01
C PRO A 410 7.39 21.42 -0.59
N GLY A 411 6.36 22.05 -0.03
CA GLY A 411 5.73 23.25 -0.55
C GLY A 411 4.65 23.03 -1.62
N SER A 412 4.44 21.80 -2.13
CA SER A 412 3.26 21.47 -2.95
C SER A 412 2.00 21.30 -2.08
N VAL A 413 0.83 21.27 -2.72
CA VAL A 413 -0.49 21.17 -2.07
C VAL A 413 -1.05 19.75 -2.19
N PHE A 414 -1.57 19.20 -1.09
CA PHE A 414 -2.27 17.90 -1.11
C PHE A 414 -3.73 18.10 -0.70
N ILE A 415 -4.66 17.85 -1.64
CA ILE A 415 -6.11 17.93 -1.42
C ILE A 415 -6.65 16.50 -1.27
N GLN A 416 -7.05 16.15 -0.06
CA GLN A 416 -7.70 14.86 0.21
C GLN A 416 -9.20 15.04 0.25
N ILE A 417 -9.92 14.34 -0.63
CA ILE A 417 -11.37 14.18 -0.54
C ILE A 417 -11.63 13.12 0.53
N ILE A 418 -12.42 13.48 1.54
CA ILE A 418 -12.70 12.68 2.74
C ILE A 418 -14.15 12.19 2.66
N PRO A 419 -14.38 10.89 2.34
CA PRO A 419 -15.69 10.27 2.39
C PRO A 419 -16.33 10.28 3.80
N LEU A 420 -17.65 10.04 3.87
CA LEU A 420 -18.33 9.87 5.16
C LEU A 420 -17.65 8.77 5.98
N GLY A 421 -17.61 8.92 7.30
CA GLY A 421 -17.04 7.93 8.22
C GLY A 421 -15.51 7.79 8.20
N THR A 422 -14.78 8.66 7.50
CA THR A 422 -13.31 8.54 7.35
C THR A 422 -12.51 9.72 7.90
N ASP A 423 -13.15 10.67 8.61
CA ASP A 423 -12.54 11.91 9.11
C ASP A 423 -11.23 11.72 9.89
N TRP A 424 -11.29 10.92 10.97
CA TRP A 424 -10.11 10.66 11.82
C TRP A 424 -9.00 9.97 11.01
N ALA A 425 -9.33 8.90 10.28
CA ALA A 425 -8.38 8.16 9.44
C ALA A 425 -7.74 9.04 8.36
N ALA A 426 -8.46 10.01 7.80
CA ALA A 426 -7.90 10.98 6.85
C ALA A 426 -6.88 11.90 7.50
N GLY A 427 -7.20 12.45 8.67
CA GLY A 427 -6.28 13.27 9.48
C GLY A 427 -5.02 12.50 9.86
N THR A 428 -5.17 11.40 10.58
CA THR A 428 -4.07 10.61 11.17
C THR A 428 -3.17 9.99 10.10
N TYR A 429 -3.73 9.29 9.11
CA TYR A 429 -2.93 8.52 8.15
C TYR A 429 -2.28 9.35 7.03
N TYR A 430 -2.81 10.55 6.73
CA TYR A 430 -2.35 11.33 5.57
C TYR A 430 -2.28 12.84 5.82
N GLY A 431 -3.19 13.42 6.61
CA GLY A 431 -3.21 14.84 6.91
C GLY A 431 -1.99 15.32 7.69
N GLU A 432 -1.76 14.77 8.88
CA GLU A 432 -0.59 15.12 9.70
C GLU A 432 0.74 14.72 9.04
N PRO A 433 0.88 13.51 8.45
CA PRO A 433 2.11 13.14 7.73
C PRO A 433 2.44 14.08 6.57
N ALA A 434 1.44 14.53 5.80
CA ALA A 434 1.64 15.51 4.73
C ALA A 434 2.11 16.87 5.27
N VAL A 435 1.58 17.34 6.40
CA VAL A 435 2.05 18.57 7.05
C VAL A 435 3.49 18.41 7.58
N LYS A 436 3.82 17.27 8.22
CA LYS A 436 5.18 16.94 8.68
C LYS A 436 6.18 16.88 7.51
N LEU A 437 5.76 16.41 6.33
CA LEU A 437 6.54 16.47 5.08
C LEU A 437 6.76 17.90 4.55
N GLY A 438 5.91 18.86 4.96
CA GLY A 438 5.93 20.24 4.47
C GLY A 438 5.00 20.49 3.28
N LEU A 439 3.98 19.66 3.08
CA LEU A 439 2.91 19.91 2.11
C LEU A 439 1.82 20.80 2.71
N LYS A 440 1.14 21.57 1.85
CA LYS A 440 -0.08 22.26 2.23
C LYS A 440 -1.26 21.29 2.15
N TYR A 441 -1.60 20.66 3.28
CA TYR A 441 -2.77 19.79 3.38
C TYR A 441 -4.09 20.59 3.30
N ILE A 442 -5.07 20.05 2.55
CA ILE A 442 -6.44 20.56 2.43
C ILE A 442 -7.42 19.37 2.44
N GLY A 443 -8.04 19.11 3.59
CA GLY A 443 -9.16 18.17 3.68
C GLY A 443 -10.44 18.74 3.07
N TYR A 444 -11.09 17.95 2.19
CA TYR A 444 -12.44 18.21 1.68
C TYR A 444 -13.39 17.13 2.21
N LYS A 445 -14.00 17.38 3.37
CA LYS A 445 -15.10 16.55 3.89
C LYS A 445 -16.33 16.68 3.00
N ILE A 446 -16.78 15.55 2.47
CA ILE A 446 -18.01 15.49 1.68
C ILE A 446 -19.24 15.60 2.59
N LEU A 447 -20.32 16.15 2.06
CA LEU A 447 -21.64 16.11 2.67
C LEU A 447 -22.36 14.81 2.29
N PRO A 448 -23.40 14.38 3.02
CA PRO A 448 -24.17 13.19 2.65
C PRO A 448 -24.62 13.19 1.18
N LYS A 449 -25.14 14.32 0.67
CA LYS A 449 -25.57 14.50 -0.74
C LYS A 449 -24.46 14.40 -1.80
N GLU A 450 -23.20 14.29 -1.40
CA GLU A 450 -22.05 14.05 -2.30
C GLU A 450 -21.59 12.59 -2.26
N SER A 451 -22.20 11.74 -1.43
CA SER A 451 -21.92 10.31 -1.31
C SER A 451 -22.96 9.51 -2.08
N SER A 452 -22.55 8.43 -2.77
CA SER A 452 -23.50 7.48 -3.38
C SER A 452 -24.43 6.83 -2.34
N LEU A 453 -23.99 6.74 -1.09
CA LEU A 453 -24.78 6.20 0.02
C LEU A 453 -26.09 7.00 0.26
N TYR A 454 -26.17 8.26 -0.20
CA TYR A 454 -27.38 9.09 -0.09
C TYR A 454 -28.57 8.56 -0.89
N ASP A 455 -28.30 7.80 -1.95
CA ASP A 455 -29.31 7.17 -2.80
C ASP A 455 -29.60 5.72 -2.35
N GLU A 456 -28.77 5.15 -1.45
CA GLU A 456 -28.86 3.77 -0.95
C GLU A 456 -29.51 3.66 0.44
N TYR A 457 -29.46 4.71 1.27
CA TYR A 457 -29.90 4.73 2.66
C TYR A 457 -30.96 5.80 2.93
N ASP A 458 -31.83 5.55 3.91
CA ASP A 458 -32.80 6.54 4.37
C ASP A 458 -32.10 7.82 4.88
N LYS A 459 -32.72 8.99 4.63
CA LYS A 459 -32.11 10.29 4.95
C LYS A 459 -31.78 10.51 6.43
N ASN A 460 -32.40 9.73 7.31
CA ASN A 460 -32.19 9.76 8.76
C ASN A 460 -31.30 8.61 9.27
N ASP A 461 -30.88 7.68 8.39
CA ASP A 461 -30.05 6.53 8.76
C ASP A 461 -28.69 7.01 9.35
N PRO A 462 -28.20 6.39 10.44
CA PRO A 462 -26.87 6.70 11.00
C PRO A 462 -25.73 6.67 9.98
N VAL A 463 -25.81 5.87 8.91
CA VAL A 463 -24.82 5.86 7.81
C VAL A 463 -24.64 7.24 7.16
N LEU A 464 -25.68 8.07 7.19
CA LEU A 464 -25.65 9.44 6.64
C LEU A 464 -25.60 10.51 7.73
N THR A 465 -26.22 10.27 8.89
CA THR A 465 -26.42 11.28 9.94
C THR A 465 -25.41 11.22 11.07
N ASP A 466 -24.94 10.02 11.43
CA ASP A 466 -23.95 9.77 12.47
C ASP A 466 -22.99 8.63 12.08
N PRO A 467 -22.01 8.90 11.19
CA PRO A 467 -21.06 7.89 10.77
C PRO A 467 -20.19 7.31 11.90
N ASN A 468 -20.08 8.01 13.03
CA ASN A 468 -19.25 7.56 14.15
C ASN A 468 -19.89 6.34 14.84
N SER A 469 -21.18 6.36 15.16
CA SER A 469 -21.87 5.18 15.74
C SER A 469 -22.02 3.99 14.78
N VAL A 470 -21.68 4.16 13.50
CA VAL A 470 -21.48 3.06 12.54
C VAL A 470 -20.05 2.52 12.63
N ASN A 471 -19.04 3.39 12.75
CA ASN A 471 -17.65 3.01 12.94
C ASN A 471 -17.41 2.29 14.28
N ASP A 472 -18.09 2.71 15.35
CA ASP A 472 -18.02 2.11 16.69
C ASP A 472 -18.47 0.63 16.71
N ARG A 473 -19.13 0.16 15.65
CA ARG A 473 -19.50 -1.26 15.46
C ARG A 473 -18.32 -2.11 14.97
N GLY A 474 -17.19 -1.48 14.64
CA GLY A 474 -15.95 -2.12 14.26
C GLY A 474 -15.49 -1.87 12.82
N TRP A 475 -14.25 -2.26 12.56
CA TRP A 475 -13.56 -2.06 11.28
C TRP A 475 -14.28 -2.71 10.09
N GLU A 476 -14.85 -3.92 10.27
CA GLU A 476 -15.63 -4.62 9.25
C GLU A 476 -16.77 -3.75 8.67
N PHE A 477 -17.53 -3.07 9.55
CA PHE A 477 -18.62 -2.18 9.14
C PHE A 477 -18.07 -0.90 8.47
N THR A 478 -17.06 -0.29 9.09
CA THR A 478 -16.37 0.90 8.57
C THR A 478 -15.90 0.68 7.12
N LYS A 479 -15.19 -0.43 6.89
CA LYS A 479 -14.66 -0.81 5.59
C LYS A 479 -15.78 -1.10 4.59
N LYS A 480 -16.71 -1.98 4.95
CA LYS A 480 -17.80 -2.43 4.07
C LYS A 480 -18.70 -1.28 3.59
N ILE A 481 -18.99 -0.31 4.45
CA ILE A 481 -19.90 0.80 4.14
C ILE A 481 -19.10 1.95 3.51
N TYR A 482 -18.10 2.49 4.21
CA TYR A 482 -17.49 3.76 3.82
C TYR A 482 -16.29 3.64 2.88
N LEU A 483 -15.64 2.48 2.79
CA LEU A 483 -14.46 2.27 1.95
C LEU A 483 -14.74 1.42 0.70
N ASP A 484 -15.70 0.51 0.76
CA ASP A 484 -16.00 -0.43 -0.33
C ASP A 484 -17.24 -0.05 -1.14
N ARG A 485 -18.29 0.51 -0.51
CA ARG A 485 -19.57 0.85 -1.20
C ARG A 485 -19.77 2.33 -1.55
N GLN A 486 -18.92 3.22 -1.03
CA GLN A 486 -19.08 4.66 -1.18
C GLN A 486 -18.30 5.21 -2.38
N ASN A 487 -19.01 5.85 -3.31
CA ASN A 487 -18.45 6.70 -4.37
C ASN A 487 -18.81 8.18 -4.13
N VAL A 488 -18.11 9.11 -4.80
CA VAL A 488 -18.20 10.54 -4.52
C VAL A 488 -18.64 11.34 -5.74
N ARG A 489 -19.72 12.10 -5.61
CA ARG A 489 -20.17 13.12 -6.57
C ARG A 489 -19.90 14.50 -5.99
N LEU A 490 -18.80 15.14 -6.40
CA LEU A 490 -18.33 16.40 -5.81
C LEU A 490 -19.25 17.58 -6.12
N ASN A 491 -19.57 18.37 -5.11
CA ASN A 491 -20.16 19.70 -5.27
C ASN A 491 -19.09 20.68 -5.77
N LEU A 492 -19.04 20.87 -7.09
CA LEU A 492 -18.04 21.68 -7.78
C LEU A 492 -17.96 23.14 -7.28
N GLY A 493 -19.08 23.75 -6.88
CA GLY A 493 -19.09 25.10 -6.29
C GLY A 493 -18.42 25.20 -4.93
N ARG A 494 -18.55 24.17 -4.08
CA ARG A 494 -17.78 24.05 -2.81
C ARG A 494 -16.33 23.68 -3.07
N PHE A 495 -16.07 22.78 -4.03
CA PHE A 495 -14.72 22.30 -4.35
C PHE A 495 -13.85 23.38 -5.00
N SER A 496 -14.42 24.25 -5.84
CA SER A 496 -13.76 25.43 -6.44
C SER A 496 -13.05 26.30 -5.40
N LYS A 497 -13.65 26.51 -4.22
CA LYS A 497 -13.04 27.26 -3.11
C LYS A 497 -11.75 26.63 -2.58
N ARG A 498 -11.58 25.30 -2.72
CA ARG A 498 -10.33 24.59 -2.37
C ARG A 498 -9.30 24.69 -3.49
N LEU A 499 -9.74 24.58 -4.75
CA LEU A 499 -8.89 24.76 -5.92
C LEU A 499 -8.28 26.16 -5.99
N LEU A 500 -9.07 27.22 -5.79
CA LEU A 500 -8.57 28.61 -5.73
C LEU A 500 -7.50 28.78 -4.64
N ARG A 501 -7.71 28.20 -3.44
CA ARG A 501 -6.71 28.23 -2.36
C ARG A 501 -5.42 27.52 -2.75
N ALA A 502 -5.52 26.39 -3.45
CA ALA A 502 -4.36 25.67 -3.96
C ALA A 502 -3.65 26.44 -5.09
N TYR A 503 -4.39 27.13 -5.94
CA TYR A 503 -3.87 27.92 -7.06
C TYR A 503 -3.01 29.07 -6.57
N TYR A 504 -3.57 29.94 -5.71
CA TYR A 504 -2.83 31.07 -5.13
C TYR A 504 -1.59 30.60 -4.33
N HIS A 505 -1.67 29.47 -3.64
CA HIS A 505 -0.51 28.88 -2.97
C HIS A 505 0.58 28.43 -3.95
N SER A 506 0.19 27.81 -5.08
CA SER A 506 1.13 27.32 -6.09
C SER A 506 1.85 28.47 -6.79
N VAL A 507 1.11 29.49 -7.25
CA VAL A 507 1.66 30.69 -7.92
C VAL A 507 2.57 31.49 -6.99
N ALA A 508 2.20 31.63 -5.70
CA ALA A 508 3.05 32.30 -4.71
C ALA A 508 4.36 31.53 -4.46
N ASN A 509 4.31 30.20 -4.37
CA ASN A 509 5.50 29.36 -4.14
C ASN A 509 6.43 29.35 -5.37
N GLU A 510 5.88 29.32 -6.58
CA GLU A 510 6.66 29.48 -7.82
C GLU A 510 7.38 30.83 -7.86
N SER A 511 6.68 31.92 -7.51
CA SER A 511 7.25 33.28 -7.43
C SER A 511 8.43 33.37 -6.44
N LEU A 512 8.38 32.62 -5.33
CA LEU A 512 9.48 32.53 -4.35
C LEU A 512 10.67 31.72 -4.90
N ARG A 513 10.41 30.62 -5.62
CA ARG A 513 11.48 29.81 -6.26
C ARG A 513 12.25 30.63 -7.30
N PHE A 514 11.58 31.41 -8.14
CA PHE A 514 12.26 32.28 -9.11
C PHE A 514 13.17 33.33 -8.44
N ARG A 515 12.74 33.90 -7.30
CA ARG A 515 13.56 34.86 -6.52
C ARG A 515 14.80 34.22 -5.90
N HIS A 516 14.71 32.96 -5.47
CA HIS A 516 15.86 32.22 -4.92
C HIS A 516 16.79 31.62 -5.98
N GLN A 517 16.40 31.58 -7.26
CA GLN A 517 17.26 31.16 -8.38
C GLN A 517 17.90 32.34 -9.13
N SER A 518 17.56 33.58 -8.76
CA SER A 518 18.10 34.82 -9.34
C SER A 518 19.00 35.59 -8.36
N GLN A 519 19.41 34.93 -7.28
CA GLN A 519 20.41 35.34 -6.30
C GLN A 519 21.52 34.28 -6.23
#